data_AF-A0A357A9G1-F1
#
_entry.id   AF-A0A357A9G1-F1
#
_cell.length_a   1.000
_cell.length_b   1.000
_cell.length_c   1.000
_cell.angle_alpha   90.00
_cell.angle_beta   90.00
_cell.angle_gamma   90.00
#
_symmetry.space_group_name_H-M   'P 1'
#
loop_
_entity.id
_entity.type
_entity.pdbx_description
1 polymer ?
#
loop_
_entity_poly.entity_id
_entity_poly.type
_entity_poly.pdbx_seq_one_letter_code
_entity_poly.pdbx_strand_id
1 'polypeptide(L)'
;MLYHRSFLQDLQKLQKREKSSYETIYRFVFTEFLSLKRLEDLPNLHRLGPEPMFYHFTIGEYLIAIAVMGQIVKFLRILPKPEI
;
A
#
# COMPACT_ATOMS: atom_id res chain seq x y z
N MET A 1 -2.63 12.87 1.40
CA MET A 1 -2.50 11.52 0.81
C MET A 1 -2.63 11.63 -0.70
N LEU A 2 -1.81 10.92 -1.47
CA LEU A 2 -1.83 10.92 -2.94
C LEU A 2 -1.84 9.48 -3.48
N TYR A 3 -2.36 9.29 -4.69
CA TYR A 3 -2.40 7.98 -5.34
C TYR A 3 -1.79 8.07 -6.74
N HIS A 4 -0.83 7.19 -7.03
CA HIS A 4 -0.33 7.03 -8.39
C HIS A 4 -1.39 6.34 -9.26
N ARG A 5 -1.40 6.63 -10.57
CA ARG A 5 -2.32 5.97 -11.51
C ARG A 5 -2.19 4.45 -11.46
N SER A 6 -0.96 3.95 -11.37
CA SER A 6 -0.68 2.51 -11.30
C SER A 6 -1.34 1.86 -10.08
N PHE A 7 -1.30 2.50 -8.91
CA PHE A 7 -1.98 2.02 -7.71
C PHE A 7 -3.49 1.84 -7.94
N LEU A 8 -4.15 2.85 -8.52
CA LEU A 8 -5.58 2.80 -8.80
C LEU A 8 -5.92 1.72 -9.83
N GLN A 9 -5.06 1.55 -10.84
CA GLN A 9 -5.20 0.47 -11.83
C GLN A 9 -5.04 -0.91 -11.20
N ASP A 10 -4.08 -1.08 -10.28
CA ASP A 10 -3.88 -2.35 -9.57
C ASP A 10 -5.09 -2.67 -8.69
N LEU A 11 -5.64 -1.67 -7.99
CA LEU A 11 -6.83 -1.82 -7.17
C LEU A 11 -8.07 -2.20 -8.00
N GLN A 12 -8.27 -1.58 -9.17
CA GLN A 12 -9.35 -1.94 -10.10
C GLN A 12 -9.19 -3.37 -10.66
N LYS A 13 -7.96 -3.80 -10.95
CA LYS A 13 -7.69 -5.18 -11.36
C LYS A 13 -8.00 -6.16 -10.23
N LEU A 14 -7.61 -5.80 -9.01
CA LEU A 14 -7.86 -6.61 -7.82
C LEU A 14 -9.36 -6.77 -7.55
N GLN A 15 -10.14 -5.70 -7.69
CA GLN A 15 -11.60 -5.74 -7.54
C GLN A 15 -12.25 -6.78 -8.46
N LYS A 16 -11.74 -6.94 -9.68
CA LYS A 16 -12.27 -7.90 -10.67
C LYS A 16 -11.83 -9.34 -10.40
N ARG A 17 -10.62 -9.54 -9.87
CA ARG A 17 -10.01 -10.86 -9.70
C ARG A 17 -10.29 -11.48 -8.33
N GLU A 18 -10.24 -10.66 -7.27
CA GLU A 18 -10.24 -11.13 -5.89
C GLU A 18 -10.88 -10.09 -4.97
N LYS A 19 -12.22 -10.16 -4.88
CA LYS A 19 -13.04 -9.16 -4.17
C LYS A 19 -12.68 -9.02 -2.68
N SER A 20 -12.37 -10.12 -1.99
CA SER A 20 -12.02 -10.11 -0.56
C SER A 20 -10.75 -9.30 -0.27
N SER A 21 -9.69 -9.54 -1.06
CA SER A 21 -8.44 -8.78 -0.95
C SER A 21 -8.63 -7.31 -1.36
N TYR A 22 -9.44 -7.04 -2.38
CA TYR A 22 -9.84 -5.67 -2.72
C TYR A 22 -10.51 -4.94 -1.55
N GLU A 23 -11.53 -5.53 -0.93
CA GLU A 23 -12.27 -4.91 0.17
C GLU A 23 -11.36 -4.63 1.37
N THR A 24 -10.47 -5.57 1.68
CA THR A 24 -9.50 -5.43 2.78
C THR A 24 -8.51 -4.31 2.52
N ILE A 25 -7.89 -4.27 1.34
CA ILE A 25 -6.93 -3.21 0.99
C ILE A 25 -7.65 -1.86 0.85
N TYR A 26 -8.84 -1.82 0.27
CA TYR A 26 -9.64 -0.60 0.16
C TYR A 26 -9.96 -0.03 1.54
N ARG A 27 -10.51 -0.84 2.44
CA ARG A 27 -10.83 -0.41 3.81
C ARG A 27 -9.57 0.06 4.55
N PHE A 28 -8.47 -0.66 4.42
CA PHE A 28 -7.22 -0.21 5.03
C PHE A 28 -6.79 1.16 4.48
N VAL A 29 -6.64 1.29 3.17
CA VAL A 29 -6.04 2.48 2.54
C VAL A 29 -6.92 3.73 2.68
N PHE A 30 -8.23 3.59 2.52
CA PHE A 30 -9.16 4.73 2.49
C PHE A 30 -9.81 5.05 3.83
N THR A 31 -9.64 4.19 4.84
CA THR A 31 -10.22 4.40 6.18
C THR A 31 -9.19 4.23 7.29
N GLU A 32 -8.65 3.01 7.47
CA GLU A 32 -7.80 2.71 8.63
C GLU A 32 -6.48 3.48 8.59
N PHE A 33 -5.86 3.63 7.41
CA PHE A 33 -4.60 4.34 7.21
C PHE A 33 -4.70 5.82 7.60
N LEU A 34 -5.85 6.45 7.37
CA LEU A 34 -6.09 7.85 7.75
C LEU A 34 -6.12 8.06 9.26
N SER A 35 -6.39 7.00 10.03
CA SER A 35 -6.38 7.03 11.49
C SER A 35 -5.00 6.80 12.11
N LEU A 36 -4.02 6.39 11.30
CA LEU A 36 -2.66 6.15 11.78
C LEU A 36 -1.99 7.48 12.16
N LYS A 37 -1.43 7.51 13.37
CA LYS A 37 -0.72 8.68 13.88
C LYS A 37 0.72 8.72 13.37
N ARG A 38 1.35 7.56 13.18
CA ARG A 38 2.74 7.42 12.73
C ARG A 38 2.85 6.31 11.69
N LEU A 39 3.73 6.49 10.71
CA LEU A 39 4.02 5.46 9.71
C LEU A 39 4.69 4.23 10.33
N GLU A 40 5.44 4.42 11.41
CA GLU A 40 6.05 3.34 12.20
C GLU A 40 5.02 2.35 12.77
N ASP A 41 3.76 2.76 12.88
CA ASP A 41 2.66 1.91 13.36
C ASP A 41 2.20 0.91 12.26
N LEU A 42 2.71 1.02 11.03
CA LEU A 42 2.40 0.10 9.95
C LEU A 42 3.06 -1.27 10.19
N PRO A 43 2.28 -2.36 10.24
CA PRO A 43 2.84 -3.69 10.40
C PRO A 43 3.68 -4.06 9.16
N ASN A 44 4.87 -4.62 9.40
CA ASN A 44 5.81 -5.06 8.36
C ASN A 44 6.21 -3.93 7.39
N LEU A 45 6.42 -2.71 7.90
CA LEU A 45 6.98 -1.63 7.10
C LEU A 45 8.47 -1.88 6.83
N HIS A 46 8.82 -1.98 5.55
CA HIS A 46 10.17 -2.18 5.07
C HIS A 46 10.54 -1.10 4.05
N ARG A 47 11.80 -0.70 4.03
CA ARG A 47 12.31 0.25 3.05
C ARG A 47 12.56 -0.46 1.71
N LEU A 48 12.13 0.16 0.62
CA LEU A 48 12.39 -0.30 -0.74
C LEU A 48 13.73 0.28 -1.22
N GLY A 49 14.77 -0.55 -1.19
CA GLY A 49 16.07 -0.19 -1.75
C GLY A 49 16.84 0.88 -0.95
N PRO A 50 17.90 1.46 -1.54
CA PRO A 50 18.75 2.45 -0.88
C PRO A 50 18.07 3.82 -0.73
N GLU A 51 16.98 4.11 -1.43
CA GLU A 51 16.30 5.41 -1.38
C GLU A 51 15.50 5.58 -0.06
N PRO A 52 15.58 6.74 0.61
CA PRO A 52 14.99 6.94 1.93
C PRO A 52 13.47 7.08 1.93
N MET A 53 12.86 7.36 0.78
CA MET A 53 11.45 7.71 0.71
C MET A 53 10.55 6.55 0.31
N PHE A 54 11.07 5.44 -0.19
CA PHE A 54 10.27 4.33 -0.67
C PHE A 54 10.15 3.25 0.38
N TYR A 55 8.92 2.83 0.63
CA TYR A 55 8.60 1.81 1.61
C TYR A 55 7.57 0.84 1.03
N HIS A 56 7.50 -0.35 1.60
CA HIS A 56 6.41 -1.26 1.40
C HIS A 56 5.94 -1.85 2.72
N PHE A 57 4.70 -2.26 2.76
CA PHE A 57 4.14 -3.08 3.83
C PHE A 57 3.19 -4.10 3.22
N THR A 58 2.72 -5.05 4.04
CA THR A 58 1.92 -6.18 3.55
C THR A 58 0.51 -6.14 4.13
N ILE A 59 -0.49 -6.37 3.28
CA ILE A 59 -1.88 -6.64 3.67
C ILE A 59 -2.28 -7.96 3.01
N GLY A 60 -2.49 -9.00 3.82
CA GLY A 60 -2.73 -10.35 3.30
C GLY A 60 -1.61 -10.81 2.38
N GLU A 61 -1.97 -11.22 1.16
CA GLU A 61 -1.02 -11.69 0.14
C GLU A 61 -0.53 -10.58 -0.80
N TYR A 62 -0.65 -9.31 -0.41
CA TYR A 62 -0.26 -8.18 -1.25
C TYR A 62 0.73 -7.26 -0.56
N LEU A 63 1.75 -6.86 -1.32
CA LEU A 63 2.70 -5.80 -1.01
C LEU A 63 2.15 -4.46 -1.50
N ILE A 64 2.08 -3.49 -0.60
CA ILE A 64 1.64 -2.13 -0.87
C ILE A 64 2.85 -1.22 -0.85
N ALA A 65 3.24 -0.71 -2.03
CA ALA A 65 4.36 0.22 -2.15
C ALA A 65 3.90 1.67 -1.97
N ILE A 66 4.62 2.43 -1.14
CA ILE A 66 4.36 3.84 -0.86
C ILE A 66 5.64 4.67 -1.00
N ALA A 67 5.47 5.95 -1.30
CA ALA A 67 6.50 6.97 -1.12
C ALA A 67 6.10 7.93 0.00
N VAL A 68 7.07 8.30 0.84
CA VAL A 68 6.91 9.22 1.95
C VAL A 68 7.77 10.47 1.68
N MET A 69 7.10 11.60 1.45
CA MET A 69 7.72 12.89 1.15
C MET A 69 7.31 13.89 2.23
N GLY A 70 8.05 13.93 3.33
CA GLY A 70 7.66 14.68 4.52
C GLY A 70 6.33 14.16 5.08
N GLN A 71 5.30 15.00 5.08
CA GLN A 71 3.95 14.63 5.55
C GLN A 71 3.07 13.99 4.46
N ILE A 72 3.55 13.94 3.21
CA ILE A 72 2.78 13.38 2.09
C ILE A 72 3.12 11.90 1.94
N VAL A 73 2.13 11.05 2.15
CA VAL A 73 2.17 9.65 1.72
C VAL A 73 1.53 9.53 0.34
N LYS A 74 2.27 8.92 -0.59
CA LYS A 74 1.81 8.59 -1.95
C LYS A 74 1.79 7.08 -2.16
N PHE A 75 0.63 6.51 -2.42
CA PHE A 75 0.49 5.10 -2.78
C PHE A 75 0.91 4.87 -4.24
N LEU A 76 1.79 3.89 -4.47
CA LEU A 76 2.45 3.69 -5.77
C LEU A 76 1.92 2.48 -6.52
N ARG A 77 1.89 1.30 -5.88
CA ARG A 77 1.59 -0.01 -6.49
C ARG A 77 0.98 -0.97 -5.48
N ILE A 78 0.19 -1.92 -5.98
CA ILE A 78 -0.21 -3.13 -5.26
C ILE A 78 0.38 -4.31 -6.03
N LEU A 79 1.20 -5.12 -5.37
CA LEU A 79 1.86 -6.28 -5.97
C LEU A 79 1.49 -7.54 -5.20
N PRO A 80 1.26 -8.68 -5.87
CA PRO A 80 1.17 -9.94 -5.14
C PRO A 80 2.50 -10.19 -4.42
N LYS A 81 2.42 -10.73 -3.21
CA LYS A 81 3.59 -11.19 -2.47
C LYS A 81 4.29 -12.27 -3.31
N PRO A 82 5.63 -12.25 -3.42
CA PRO A 82 6.33 -13.32 -4.11
C PRO A 82 6.07 -14.64 -3.40
N GLU A 83 5.65 -15.65 -4.16
CA GLU A 83 5.69 -17.05 -3.74
C GLU A 83 7.17 -17.43 -3.71
N ILE A 84 7.67 -17.83 -2.53
CA ILE A 84 9.06 -18.28 -2.34
C ILE A 84 9.23 -19.67 -2.96
#